data_AF-A0A8J3C016-F1
#
_entry.id   AF-A0A8J3C016-F1
#
_cell.length_a   1.000
_cell.length_b   1.000
_cell.length_c   1.000
_cell.angle_alpha   90.00
_cell.angle_beta   90.00
_cell.angle_gamma   90.00
#
_symmetry.space_group_name_H-M   'P 1'
#
loop_
_entity.id
_entity.type
_entity.pdbx_description
1 polymer ?
#
loop_
_entity_poly.entity_id
_entity_poly.type
_entity_poly.pdbx_seq_one_letter_code
_entity_poly.pdbx_strand_id
1 'polypeptide(L)'
;MRVTKRNPTGSAVGAVPAGSAVGAVLVGSAAGLALGLLTALVNDVPGMLGEVGQAHSQDSAATWAAIYLSQLLDSGWAWAVTGFGIGWLVAGPASPLRRVPAAAGAAVLGLVLATLAFYVVKLPIGDAMTGPSTVYWLVRAVVFGLPLGAAGAWARRPGVVGLLAALTAPACAVANMLLFPIWPTLPGESPARAWAAVTVWVLAAAGVALLTARFLAGRRPSATPTPATPTPAAPTPATPIPAGASGAGASGAGAGLSGAGAGSADVTAGPGTGRRSDSPSGRSPE
;
A
#
# COMPACT_ATOMS: atom_id res chain seq x y z
N MET A 1 34.06 31.25 -1.71
CA MET A 1 33.68 29.81 -1.70
C MET A 1 33.75 29.31 -0.28
N ARG A 2 32.61 28.97 0.35
CA ARG A 2 32.55 28.47 1.74
C ARG A 2 32.28 26.96 1.68
N VAL A 3 33.32 26.18 1.90
CA VAL A 3 33.24 24.71 1.95
C VAL A 3 32.76 24.31 3.35
N THR A 4 31.47 24.00 3.47
CA THR A 4 30.90 23.45 4.70
C THR A 4 31.27 21.96 4.83
N LYS A 5 32.25 21.68 5.69
CA LYS A 5 32.61 20.33 6.16
C LYS A 5 31.40 19.69 6.84
N ARG A 6 30.78 18.67 6.22
CA ARG A 6 29.84 17.77 6.91
C ARG A 6 30.65 16.65 7.56
N ASN A 7 30.60 16.56 8.90
CA ASN A 7 31.15 15.45 9.66
C ASN A 7 30.34 14.16 9.37
N PRO A 8 30.98 13.06 8.90
CA PRO A 8 30.28 11.84 8.50
C PRO A 8 30.32 10.71 9.54
N THR A 9 30.43 10.99 10.84
CA THR A 9 30.57 9.94 11.86
C THR A 9 29.55 10.11 12.98
N GLY A 10 28.32 9.72 12.69
CA GLY A 10 27.27 9.55 13.68
C GLY A 10 26.36 8.42 13.24
N SER A 11 26.75 7.20 13.61
CA SER A 11 25.99 5.95 13.44
C SER A 11 24.72 6.00 14.28
N ALA A 12 23.76 6.84 13.91
CA ALA A 12 22.42 6.80 14.45
C ALA A 12 21.74 5.56 13.86
N VAL A 13 21.86 4.43 14.55
CA VAL A 13 20.91 3.32 14.48
C VAL A 13 19.58 3.92 14.94
N GLY A 14 18.88 4.54 13.99
CA GLY A 14 17.70 5.33 14.25
C GLY A 14 16.58 4.42 14.71
N ALA A 15 16.26 4.49 16.01
CA ALA A 15 15.02 3.97 16.54
C ALA A 15 13.88 4.48 15.66
N VAL A 16 13.18 3.55 15.01
CA VAL A 16 11.96 3.87 14.26
C VAL A 16 11.00 4.47 15.28
N PRO A 17 10.51 5.71 15.10
CA PRO A 17 9.62 6.32 16.07
C PRO A 17 8.39 5.42 16.23
N ALA A 18 8.15 4.96 17.47
CA ALA A 18 7.11 4.00 17.82
C ALA A 18 5.71 4.39 17.30
N GLY A 19 5.45 5.69 17.13
CA GLY A 19 4.21 6.20 16.54
C GLY A 19 3.94 5.75 15.09
N SER A 20 4.96 5.32 14.34
CA SER A 20 4.78 4.84 12.95
C SER A 20 4.25 3.41 12.86
N ALA A 21 4.57 2.54 13.82
CA ALA A 21 4.10 1.16 13.83
C ALA A 21 2.63 1.07 14.27
N VAL A 22 2.27 1.79 15.34
CA VAL A 22 0.88 1.86 15.83
C VAL A 22 -0.04 2.42 14.75
N GLY A 23 0.37 3.49 14.07
CA GLY A 23 -0.40 4.04 12.95
C GLY A 23 -0.61 3.05 11.81
N ALA A 24 0.41 2.25 11.48
CA ALA A 24 0.30 1.23 10.44
C ALA A 24 -0.70 0.12 10.81
N VAL A 25 -0.65 -0.36 12.05
CA VAL A 25 -1.60 -1.35 12.57
C VAL A 25 -3.02 -0.82 12.54
N LEU A 26 -3.26 0.41 13.02
CA LEU A 26 -4.59 1.02 13.03
C LEU A 26 -5.17 1.18 11.62
N VAL A 27 -4.37 1.66 10.66
CA VAL A 27 -4.80 1.81 9.26
C VAL A 27 -5.14 0.46 8.65
N GLY A 28 -4.28 -0.54 8.82
CA GLY A 28 -4.51 -1.89 8.31
C GLY A 28 -5.78 -2.51 8.88
N SER A 29 -5.92 -2.51 10.21
CA SER A 29 -7.08 -3.08 10.89
C SER A 29 -8.38 -2.38 10.53
N ALA A 30 -8.41 -1.04 10.54
CA ALA A 30 -9.62 -0.29 10.23
C ALA A 30 -10.09 -0.53 8.79
N ALA A 31 -9.18 -0.45 7.81
CA ALA A 31 -9.52 -0.67 6.41
C ALA A 31 -9.96 -2.13 6.15
N GLY A 32 -9.27 -3.09 6.77
CA GLY A 32 -9.60 -4.51 6.67
C GLY A 32 -10.98 -4.83 7.22
N LEU A 33 -11.25 -4.45 8.46
CA LEU A 33 -12.56 -4.66 9.10
C LEU A 33 -13.69 -4.00 8.31
N ALA A 34 -13.49 -2.76 7.84
CA ALA A 34 -14.49 -2.07 7.04
C ALA A 34 -14.81 -2.83 5.74
N LEU A 35 -13.78 -3.31 5.02
CA LEU A 35 -13.98 -4.09 3.80
C LEU A 35 -14.72 -5.41 4.09
N GLY A 36 -14.26 -6.18 5.09
CA GLY A 36 -14.83 -7.48 5.41
C GLY A 36 -16.30 -7.40 5.83
N LEU A 37 -16.63 -6.44 6.71
CA LEU A 37 -18.00 -6.22 7.18
C LEU A 37 -18.91 -5.75 6.03
N LEU A 38 -18.46 -4.77 5.24
CA LEU A 38 -19.25 -4.27 4.11
C LEU A 38 -19.53 -5.37 3.09
N THR A 39 -18.52 -6.18 2.76
CA THR A 39 -18.66 -7.28 1.80
C THR A 39 -19.65 -8.33 2.32
N ALA A 40 -19.57 -8.70 3.60
CA ALA A 40 -20.50 -9.67 4.18
C ALA A 40 -21.95 -9.14 4.17
N LEU A 41 -22.16 -7.91 4.62
CA LEU A 41 -23.48 -7.28 4.64
C LEU A 41 -24.10 -7.21 3.26
N VAL A 42 -23.36 -6.70 2.28
CA VAL A 42 -23.83 -6.58 0.89
C VAL A 42 -24.17 -7.95 0.30
N ASN A 43 -23.36 -8.98 0.58
CA ASN A 43 -23.61 -10.33 0.09
C ASN A 43 -24.85 -10.99 0.71
N ASP A 44 -25.31 -10.53 1.88
CA ASP A 44 -26.47 -11.09 2.57
C ASP A 44 -27.79 -10.35 2.33
N VAL A 45 -27.76 -9.14 1.75
CA VAL A 45 -28.98 -8.34 1.51
C VAL A 45 -30.08 -9.13 0.77
N PRO A 46 -29.81 -9.86 -0.34
CA PRO A 46 -30.88 -10.61 -1.02
C PRO A 46 -31.51 -11.68 -0.13
N GLY A 47 -30.71 -12.32 0.74
CA GLY A 47 -31.19 -13.27 1.73
C GLY A 47 -32.05 -12.62 2.81
N MET A 48 -31.62 -11.46 3.32
CA MET A 48 -32.36 -10.69 4.32
C MET A 48 -33.71 -10.17 3.81
N LEU A 49 -33.82 -9.89 2.51
CA LEU A 49 -35.06 -9.47 1.86
C LEU A 49 -35.98 -10.64 1.47
N GLY A 50 -35.52 -11.89 1.60
CA GLY A 50 -36.29 -13.07 1.19
C GLY A 50 -36.45 -13.18 -0.34
N GLU A 51 -35.58 -12.51 -1.10
CA GLU A 51 -35.66 -12.47 -2.57
C GLU A 51 -34.83 -13.58 -3.25
N VAL A 52 -34.14 -14.42 -2.46
CA VAL A 52 -33.37 -15.56 -2.98
C VAL A 52 -34.29 -16.55 -3.69
N GLY A 53 -34.07 -16.73 -5.00
CA GLY A 53 -34.84 -17.66 -5.83
C GLY A 53 -36.02 -17.04 -6.59
N GLN A 54 -36.27 -15.73 -6.41
CA GLN A 54 -37.24 -15.00 -7.24
C GLN A 54 -36.70 -14.78 -8.66
N ALA A 55 -37.59 -14.55 -9.61
CA ALA A 55 -37.18 -14.17 -10.96
C ALA A 55 -36.57 -12.76 -10.93
N HIS A 56 -35.42 -12.56 -11.59
CA HIS A 56 -34.72 -11.26 -11.62
C HIS A 56 -35.56 -10.07 -12.09
N SER A 57 -36.67 -10.30 -12.80
CA SER A 57 -37.63 -9.26 -13.15
C SER A 57 -38.39 -8.67 -11.95
N GLN A 58 -38.30 -9.32 -10.79
CA GLN A 58 -38.95 -8.93 -9.54
C GLN A 58 -37.95 -8.41 -8.48
N ASP A 59 -36.66 -8.35 -8.81
CA ASP A 59 -35.64 -7.85 -7.91
C ASP A 59 -35.97 -6.42 -7.48
N SER A 60 -35.94 -6.16 -6.17
CA SER A 60 -36.03 -4.80 -5.68
C SER A 60 -34.77 -4.01 -6.07
N ALA A 61 -34.87 -2.68 -6.07
CA ALA A 61 -33.71 -1.82 -6.30
C ALA A 61 -32.58 -2.09 -5.27
N ALA A 62 -32.95 -2.50 -4.05
CA ALA A 62 -32.01 -2.89 -3.01
C ALA A 62 -31.26 -4.18 -3.36
N THR A 63 -31.96 -5.21 -3.84
CA THR A 63 -31.34 -6.45 -4.33
C THR A 63 -30.46 -6.20 -5.54
N TRP A 64 -30.91 -5.38 -6.50
CA TRP A 64 -30.09 -5.02 -7.65
C TRP A 64 -28.78 -4.32 -7.21
N ALA A 65 -28.87 -3.35 -6.30
CA ALA A 65 -27.71 -2.65 -5.76
C ALA A 65 -26.79 -3.58 -4.97
N ALA A 66 -27.35 -4.50 -4.19
CA ALA A 66 -26.61 -5.50 -3.46
C ALA A 66 -25.87 -6.46 -4.38
N ILE A 67 -26.52 -6.97 -5.43
CA ILE A 67 -25.87 -7.80 -6.46
C ILE A 67 -24.72 -7.01 -7.10
N TYR A 68 -24.98 -5.78 -7.55
CA TYR A 68 -23.96 -4.92 -8.17
C TYR A 68 -22.76 -4.70 -7.23
N LEU A 69 -23.00 -4.29 -5.98
CA LEU A 69 -21.96 -4.03 -5.00
C LEU A 69 -21.22 -5.31 -4.59
N SER A 70 -21.93 -6.44 -4.48
CA SER A 70 -21.36 -7.75 -4.21
C SER A 70 -20.36 -8.12 -5.28
N GLN A 71 -20.70 -7.95 -6.56
CA GLN A 71 -19.77 -8.22 -7.66
C GLN A 71 -18.52 -7.33 -7.61
N LEU A 72 -18.66 -6.07 -7.19
CA LEU A 72 -17.51 -5.18 -7.02
C LEU A 72 -16.65 -5.58 -5.82
N LEU A 73 -17.25 -5.84 -4.67
CA LEU A 73 -16.54 -6.10 -3.41
C LEU A 73 -15.94 -7.50 -3.33
N ASP A 74 -16.61 -8.51 -3.91
CA ASP A 74 -16.17 -9.90 -3.91
C ASP A 74 -15.14 -10.19 -5.01
N SER A 75 -14.87 -9.21 -5.87
CA SER A 75 -13.84 -9.32 -6.89
C SER A 75 -12.44 -9.30 -6.27
N GLY A 76 -11.54 -10.13 -6.80
CA GLY A 76 -10.15 -10.18 -6.33
C GLY A 76 -9.42 -8.84 -6.45
N TRP A 77 -9.85 -7.96 -7.37
CA TRP A 77 -9.23 -6.64 -7.54
C TRP A 77 -9.59 -5.67 -6.41
N ALA A 78 -10.79 -5.72 -5.83
CA ALA A 78 -11.16 -4.84 -4.72
C ALA A 78 -10.31 -5.11 -3.47
N TRP A 79 -10.10 -6.39 -3.17
CA TRP A 79 -9.19 -6.85 -2.11
C TRP A 79 -7.75 -6.43 -2.40
N ALA A 80 -7.29 -6.60 -3.65
CA ALA A 80 -5.96 -6.18 -4.06
C ALA A 80 -5.73 -4.67 -3.91
N VAL A 81 -6.67 -3.85 -4.39
CA VAL A 81 -6.65 -2.39 -4.26
C VAL A 81 -6.67 -1.96 -2.80
N THR A 82 -7.36 -2.71 -1.93
CA THR A 82 -7.37 -2.43 -0.48
C THR A 82 -6.00 -2.68 0.13
N GLY A 83 -5.37 -3.83 -0.11
CA GLY A 83 -4.00 -4.10 0.35
C GLY A 83 -2.99 -3.07 -0.18
N PHE A 84 -3.11 -2.71 -1.45
CA PHE A 84 -2.32 -1.65 -2.07
C PHE A 84 -2.55 -0.28 -1.41
N GLY A 85 -3.81 0.09 -1.17
CA GLY A 85 -4.21 1.35 -0.55
C GLY A 85 -3.71 1.48 0.87
N ILE A 86 -3.79 0.41 1.67
CA ILE A 86 -3.20 0.34 3.02
C ILE A 86 -1.71 0.64 2.94
N GLY A 87 -0.97 -0.02 2.05
CA GLY A 87 0.46 0.21 1.89
C GLY A 87 0.81 1.65 1.49
N TRP A 88 0.02 2.23 0.58
CA TRP A 88 0.15 3.62 0.14
C TRP A 88 -0.07 4.63 1.26
N LEU A 89 -1.08 4.40 2.12
CA LEU A 89 -1.39 5.23 3.27
C LEU A 89 -0.28 5.17 4.33
N VAL A 90 0.21 3.96 4.65
CA VAL A 90 1.25 3.75 5.68
C VAL A 90 2.59 4.38 5.27
N ALA A 91 2.96 4.28 3.99
CA ALA A 91 4.22 4.80 3.49
C ALA A 91 4.36 6.34 3.62
N GLY A 92 3.24 7.08 3.53
CA GLY A 92 3.22 8.53 3.67
C GLY A 92 4.08 9.28 2.63
N PRO A 93 4.20 10.62 2.72
CA PRO A 93 4.98 11.41 1.76
C PRO A 93 6.47 11.53 2.12
N ALA A 94 6.85 11.43 3.40
CA ALA A 94 8.17 11.82 3.85
C ALA A 94 9.27 10.75 3.71
N SER A 95 8.93 9.45 3.71
CA SER A 95 9.93 8.37 3.69
C SER A 95 9.37 7.03 3.20
N PRO A 96 8.94 6.93 1.93
CA PRO A 96 8.21 5.76 1.43
C PRO A 96 9.00 4.44 1.55
N LEU A 97 10.32 4.47 1.33
CA LEU A 97 11.15 3.27 1.35
C LEU A 97 11.40 2.70 2.76
N ARG A 98 11.54 3.57 3.77
CA ARG A 98 11.78 3.13 5.15
C ARG A 98 10.55 2.43 5.76
N ARG A 99 9.38 2.68 5.18
CA ARG A 99 8.09 2.18 5.67
C ARG A 99 7.54 0.99 4.89
N VAL A 100 8.26 0.50 3.87
CA VAL A 100 7.86 -0.69 3.11
C VAL A 100 7.54 -1.91 4.00
N PRO A 101 8.35 -2.30 5.00
CA PRO A 101 8.01 -3.45 5.85
C PRO A 101 6.74 -3.21 6.69
N ALA A 102 6.58 -2.00 7.24
CA ALA A 102 5.37 -1.64 7.99
C ALA A 102 4.12 -1.62 7.10
N ALA A 103 4.25 -1.12 5.87
CA ALA A 103 3.19 -1.09 4.86
C ALA A 103 2.77 -2.50 4.42
N ALA A 104 3.75 -3.39 4.18
CA ALA A 104 3.49 -4.79 3.85
C ALA A 104 2.80 -5.53 5.02
N GLY A 105 3.31 -5.36 6.24
CA GLY A 105 2.71 -5.96 7.44
C GLY A 105 1.28 -5.46 7.70
N ALA A 106 1.04 -4.15 7.56
CA ALA A 106 -0.30 -3.57 7.69
C ALA A 106 -1.28 -4.07 6.63
N ALA A 107 -0.84 -4.25 5.39
CA ALA A 107 -1.67 -4.80 4.32
C ALA A 107 -2.04 -6.26 4.59
N VAL A 108 -1.09 -7.09 5.04
CA VAL A 108 -1.38 -8.48 5.47
C VAL A 108 -2.40 -8.49 6.61
N LEU A 109 -2.15 -7.70 7.66
CA LEU A 109 -3.06 -7.62 8.80
C LEU A 109 -4.46 -7.18 8.38
N GLY A 110 -4.57 -6.17 7.53
CA GLY A 110 -5.86 -5.69 7.02
C GLY A 110 -6.60 -6.76 6.22
N LEU A 111 -5.94 -7.46 5.30
CA LEU A 111 -6.58 -8.51 4.52
C LEU A 111 -6.99 -9.71 5.38
N VAL A 112 -6.16 -10.11 6.35
CA VAL A 112 -6.52 -11.16 7.32
C VAL A 112 -7.76 -10.75 8.12
N LEU A 113 -7.79 -9.52 8.66
CA LEU A 113 -8.94 -9.04 9.42
C LEU A 113 -10.18 -8.87 8.55
N ALA A 114 -10.05 -8.49 7.28
CA ALA A 114 -11.15 -8.46 6.33
C ALA A 114 -11.74 -9.86 6.13
N THR A 115 -10.91 -10.88 5.91
CA THR A 115 -11.36 -12.27 5.77
C THR A 115 -12.06 -12.76 7.04
N LEU A 116 -11.46 -12.51 8.22
CA LEU A 116 -12.06 -12.92 9.49
C LEU A 116 -13.39 -12.22 9.74
N ALA A 117 -13.46 -10.90 9.54
CA ALA A 117 -14.70 -10.14 9.70
C ALA A 117 -15.80 -10.65 8.78
N PHE A 118 -15.46 -10.96 7.51
CA PHE A 118 -16.39 -11.54 6.56
C PHE A 118 -17.00 -12.86 7.08
N TYR A 119 -16.16 -13.80 7.50
CA TYR A 119 -16.64 -15.10 8.00
C TYR A 119 -17.36 -15.01 9.34
N VAL A 120 -16.95 -14.11 10.24
CA VAL A 120 -17.64 -13.89 11.52
C VAL A 120 -19.08 -13.44 11.31
N VAL A 121 -19.33 -12.54 10.36
CA VAL A 121 -20.70 -12.12 10.01
C VAL A 121 -21.53 -13.27 9.44
N LYS A 122 -20.90 -14.23 8.78
CA LYS A 122 -21.56 -15.40 8.17
C LYS A 122 -21.85 -16.55 9.14
N LEU A 123 -21.25 -16.56 10.33
CA LEU A 123 -21.46 -17.60 11.35
C LEU A 123 -22.94 -17.86 11.69
N PRO A 124 -23.80 -16.84 11.92
CA PRO A 124 -25.21 -17.06 12.27
C PRO A 124 -26.03 -17.71 11.15
N ILE A 125 -25.52 -17.68 9.91
CA ILE A 125 -26.17 -18.23 8.71
C ILE A 125 -25.69 -19.68 8.44
N GLY A 126 -24.87 -20.23 9.34
CA GLY A 126 -24.38 -21.61 9.27
C GLY A 126 -23.08 -21.79 8.48
N ASP A 127 -22.38 -20.70 8.13
CA ASP A 127 -21.07 -20.81 7.50
C ASP A 127 -19.99 -21.17 8.53
N ALA A 128 -19.03 -22.00 8.15
CA ALA A 128 -18.02 -22.52 9.07
C ALA A 128 -16.72 -21.70 8.98
N MET A 129 -16.41 -20.95 10.04
CA MET A 129 -15.16 -20.17 10.16
C MET A 129 -13.88 -21.03 10.11
N THR A 130 -13.97 -22.32 10.39
CA THR A 130 -12.83 -23.26 10.37
C THR A 130 -12.77 -24.11 9.10
N GLY A 131 -13.57 -23.79 8.09
CA GLY A 131 -13.59 -24.54 6.83
C GLY A 131 -12.29 -24.39 6.02
N PRO A 132 -12.03 -25.32 5.09
CA PRO A 132 -10.88 -25.24 4.18
C PRO A 132 -10.88 -23.94 3.35
N SER A 133 -12.06 -23.38 3.09
CA SER A 133 -12.22 -22.09 2.41
C SER A 133 -11.59 -20.93 3.21
N THR A 134 -11.86 -20.83 4.51
CA THR A 134 -11.28 -19.77 5.36
C THR A 134 -9.76 -19.86 5.40
N VAL A 135 -9.20 -21.07 5.57
CA VAL A 135 -7.74 -21.28 5.55
C VAL A 135 -7.15 -20.85 4.21
N TYR A 136 -7.78 -21.26 3.10
CA TYR A 136 -7.36 -20.88 1.76
C TYR A 136 -7.31 -19.35 1.58
N TRP A 137 -8.33 -18.62 2.04
CA TRP A 137 -8.37 -17.16 1.94
C TRP A 137 -7.37 -16.47 2.85
N LEU A 138 -7.15 -16.98 4.07
CA LEU A 138 -6.12 -16.46 4.97
C LEU A 138 -4.71 -16.62 4.38
N VAL A 139 -4.41 -17.76 3.77
CA VAL A 139 -3.13 -17.98 3.07
C VAL A 139 -2.98 -16.97 1.93
N ARG A 140 -4.02 -16.76 1.12
CA ARG A 140 -4.02 -15.74 0.06
C ARG A 140 -3.81 -14.33 0.61
N ALA A 141 -4.46 -13.97 1.71
CA ALA A 141 -4.30 -12.66 2.35
C ALA A 141 -2.84 -12.40 2.76
N VAL A 142 -2.15 -13.40 3.30
CA VAL A 142 -0.72 -13.30 3.65
C VAL A 142 0.15 -13.21 2.41
N VAL A 143 -0.03 -14.14 1.46
CA VAL A 143 0.80 -14.26 0.26
C VAL A 143 0.70 -13.00 -0.61
N PHE A 144 -0.50 -12.47 -0.82
CA PHE A 144 -0.73 -11.29 -1.64
C PHE A 144 -0.62 -9.98 -0.86
N GLY A 145 -0.93 -9.96 0.43
CA GLY A 145 -0.86 -8.75 1.26
C GLY A 145 0.55 -8.15 1.32
N LEU A 146 1.59 -9.00 1.40
CA LEU A 146 2.99 -8.56 1.40
C LEU A 146 3.36 -7.77 0.13
N PRO A 147 3.27 -8.34 -1.09
CA PRO A 147 3.64 -7.63 -2.31
C PRO A 147 2.71 -6.45 -2.59
N LEU A 148 1.42 -6.54 -2.27
CA LEU A 148 0.48 -5.44 -2.47
C LEU A 148 0.79 -4.23 -1.58
N GLY A 149 1.05 -4.46 -0.29
CA GLY A 149 1.43 -3.39 0.63
C GLY A 149 2.77 -2.74 0.25
N ALA A 150 3.73 -3.54 -0.23
CA ALA A 150 5.00 -3.04 -0.74
C ALA A 150 4.81 -2.21 -2.03
N ALA A 151 3.99 -2.69 -2.97
CA ALA A 151 3.67 -1.97 -4.20
C ALA A 151 2.97 -0.63 -3.90
N GLY A 152 2.02 -0.61 -2.97
CA GLY A 152 1.37 0.62 -2.48
C GLY A 152 2.37 1.62 -1.92
N ALA A 153 3.34 1.15 -1.13
CA ALA A 153 4.41 1.99 -0.60
C ALA A 153 5.33 2.54 -1.71
N TRP A 154 5.67 1.72 -2.70
CA TRP A 154 6.48 2.15 -3.85
C TRP A 154 5.76 3.11 -4.78
N ALA A 155 4.44 3.02 -4.89
CA ALA A 155 3.63 3.94 -5.68
C ALA A 155 3.69 5.40 -5.18
N ARG A 156 4.14 5.63 -3.94
CA ARG A 156 4.41 6.97 -3.39
C ARG A 156 5.71 7.59 -3.90
N ARG A 157 6.59 6.82 -4.56
CA ARG A 157 7.87 7.35 -5.06
C ARG A 157 7.64 8.30 -6.23
N PRO A 158 8.30 9.46 -6.27
CA PRO A 158 8.34 10.25 -7.49
C PRO A 158 9.14 9.51 -8.57
N GLY A 159 8.75 9.65 -9.82
CA GLY A 159 9.45 9.07 -10.97
C GLY A 159 8.79 7.81 -11.54
N VAL A 160 9.47 7.20 -12.52
CA VAL A 160 8.94 6.08 -13.31
C VAL A 160 8.62 4.86 -12.44
N VAL A 161 9.47 4.56 -11.45
CA VAL A 161 9.28 3.42 -10.55
C VAL A 161 7.96 3.53 -9.77
N GLY A 162 7.64 4.73 -9.25
CA GLY A 162 6.37 4.93 -8.55
C GLY A 162 5.17 4.88 -9.48
N LEU A 163 5.31 5.37 -10.72
CA LEU A 163 4.26 5.21 -11.73
C LEU A 163 3.99 3.73 -12.03
N LEU A 164 5.04 2.94 -12.28
CA LEU A 164 4.90 1.50 -12.56
C LEU A 164 4.26 0.75 -11.39
N ALA A 165 4.67 1.06 -10.16
CA ALA A 165 4.03 0.51 -8.97
C ALA A 165 2.56 0.96 -8.83
N ALA A 166 2.24 2.21 -9.17
CA ALA A 166 0.86 2.70 -9.14
C ALA A 166 -0.02 2.03 -10.20
N LEU A 167 0.54 1.65 -11.35
CA LEU A 167 -0.16 0.90 -12.40
C LEU A 167 -0.47 -0.54 -12.01
N THR A 168 0.12 -1.08 -10.94
CA THR A 168 -0.22 -2.42 -10.43
C THR A 168 -1.70 -2.52 -10.06
N ALA A 169 -2.29 -1.50 -9.44
CA ALA A 169 -3.70 -1.50 -9.07
C ALA A 169 -4.66 -1.64 -10.28
N PRO A 170 -4.62 -0.77 -11.32
CA PRO A 170 -5.44 -0.95 -12.51
C PRO A 170 -5.08 -2.22 -13.30
N ALA A 171 -3.81 -2.64 -13.31
CA ALA A 171 -3.43 -3.91 -13.94
C ALA A 171 -4.08 -5.11 -13.25
N CYS A 172 -4.17 -5.13 -11.91
CA CYS A 172 -4.91 -6.15 -11.18
C CYS A 172 -6.41 -6.14 -11.52
N ALA A 173 -7.03 -4.97 -11.67
CA ALA A 173 -8.42 -4.85 -12.08
C ALA A 173 -8.65 -5.44 -13.48
N VAL A 174 -7.81 -5.08 -14.45
CA VAL A 174 -7.85 -5.63 -15.81
C VAL A 174 -7.61 -7.14 -15.80
N ALA A 175 -6.59 -7.62 -15.10
CA ALA A 175 -6.29 -9.05 -14.99
C ALA A 175 -7.46 -9.83 -14.40
N ASN A 176 -8.12 -9.29 -13.36
CA ASN A 176 -9.31 -9.91 -12.78
C ASN A 176 -10.45 -9.99 -13.80
N MET A 177 -10.72 -8.92 -14.58
CA MET A 177 -11.75 -8.94 -15.62
C MET A 177 -11.45 -9.93 -16.75
N LEU A 178 -10.18 -10.17 -17.06
CA LEU A 178 -9.76 -11.09 -18.11
C LEU A 178 -9.79 -12.56 -17.64
N LEU A 179 -9.38 -12.82 -16.40
CA LEU A 179 -9.33 -14.19 -15.84
C LEU A 179 -10.69 -14.65 -15.31
N PHE A 180 -11.47 -13.72 -14.75
CA PHE A 180 -12.78 -13.96 -14.15
C PHE A 180 -13.78 -12.96 -14.72
N PRO A 181 -14.19 -13.14 -15.98
CA PRO A 181 -15.13 -12.23 -16.62
C PRO A 181 -16.44 -12.18 -15.83
N ILE A 182 -16.80 -10.99 -15.33
CA ILE A 182 -18.09 -10.70 -14.66
C ILE A 182 -19.21 -10.52 -15.70
N TRP A 183 -18.96 -10.83 -16.98
CA TRP A 183 -19.97 -10.70 -18.02
C TRP A 183 -21.07 -11.73 -17.82
N PRO A 184 -22.35 -11.35 -18.03
CA PRO A 184 -23.41 -12.32 -18.02
C PRO A 184 -23.19 -13.33 -19.16
N THR A 185 -23.02 -14.60 -18.81
CA THR A 185 -22.78 -15.70 -19.75
C THR A 185 -24.03 -16.54 -19.97
N LEU A 186 -25.01 -16.44 -19.07
CA LEU A 186 -26.21 -17.25 -19.11
C LEU A 186 -27.46 -16.37 -19.29
N PRO A 187 -28.46 -16.82 -20.10
CA PRO A 187 -29.74 -16.15 -20.18
C PRO A 187 -30.40 -16.07 -18.81
N GLY A 188 -30.87 -14.87 -18.44
CA GLY A 188 -31.56 -14.64 -17.16
C GLY A 188 -30.68 -14.20 -16.00
N GLU A 189 -29.37 -13.98 -16.21
CA GLU A 189 -28.52 -13.35 -15.19
C GLU A 189 -28.83 -11.86 -15.00
N SER A 190 -28.68 -11.36 -13.77
CA SER A 190 -28.93 -9.95 -13.45
C SER A 190 -28.05 -9.00 -14.28
N PRO A 191 -28.62 -7.95 -14.91
CA PRO A 191 -27.85 -6.94 -15.64
C PRO A 191 -26.88 -6.17 -14.74
N ALA A 192 -27.07 -6.20 -13.41
CA ALA A 192 -26.14 -5.64 -12.42
C ALA A 192 -24.70 -6.12 -12.62
N ARG A 193 -24.49 -7.37 -13.04
CA ARG A 193 -23.17 -7.95 -13.33
C ARG A 193 -22.45 -7.23 -14.47
N ALA A 194 -23.16 -6.98 -15.57
CA ALA A 194 -22.60 -6.25 -16.70
C ALA A 194 -22.21 -4.82 -16.30
N TRP A 195 -23.06 -4.15 -15.51
CA TRP A 195 -22.74 -2.82 -14.98
C TRP A 195 -21.52 -2.83 -14.06
N ALA A 196 -21.38 -3.83 -13.19
CA ALA A 196 -20.20 -3.98 -12.35
C ALA A 196 -18.93 -4.12 -13.21
N ALA A 197 -18.96 -4.96 -14.25
CA ALA A 197 -17.84 -5.12 -15.18
C ALA A 197 -17.47 -3.79 -15.86
N VAL A 198 -18.46 -3.06 -16.37
CA VAL A 198 -18.26 -1.73 -16.99
C VAL A 198 -17.61 -0.77 -15.99
N THR A 199 -18.10 -0.71 -14.75
CA THR A 199 -17.54 0.14 -13.70
C THR A 199 -16.07 -0.18 -13.46
N VAL A 200 -15.69 -1.46 -13.39
CA VAL A 200 -14.29 -1.86 -13.19
C VAL A 200 -13.40 -1.38 -14.34
N TRP A 201 -13.85 -1.55 -15.59
CA TRP A 201 -13.11 -1.06 -16.76
C TRP A 201 -12.97 0.46 -16.77
N VAL A 202 -14.04 1.20 -16.47
CA VAL A 202 -14.02 2.66 -16.41
C VAL A 202 -13.08 3.14 -15.31
N LEU A 203 -13.13 2.55 -14.12
CA LEU A 203 -12.25 2.89 -13.01
C LEU A 203 -10.79 2.57 -13.32
N ALA A 204 -10.51 1.42 -13.96
CA ALA A 204 -9.17 1.07 -14.37
C ALA A 204 -8.62 2.08 -15.41
N ALA A 205 -9.39 2.40 -16.44
CA ALA A 205 -9.00 3.36 -17.47
C ALA A 205 -8.79 4.78 -16.89
N ALA A 206 -9.73 5.24 -16.06
CA ALA A 206 -9.63 6.52 -15.37
C ALA A 206 -8.41 6.57 -14.44
N GLY A 207 -8.15 5.49 -13.70
CA GLY A 207 -6.97 5.35 -12.85
C GLY A 207 -5.67 5.48 -13.64
N VAL A 208 -5.53 4.77 -14.77
CA VAL A 208 -4.36 4.88 -15.66
C VAL A 208 -4.20 6.30 -16.18
N ALA A 209 -5.28 6.93 -16.65
CA ALA A 209 -5.27 8.28 -17.17
C ALA A 209 -4.83 9.30 -16.11
N LEU A 210 -5.41 9.24 -14.90
CA LEU A 210 -5.07 10.12 -13.79
C LEU A 210 -3.62 9.95 -13.32
N LEU A 211 -3.14 8.70 -13.18
CA LEU A 211 -1.77 8.42 -12.78
C LEU A 211 -0.76 8.95 -13.81
N THR A 212 -1.05 8.76 -15.10
CA THR A 212 -0.21 9.25 -16.19
C THR A 212 -0.23 10.77 -16.26
N ALA A 213 -1.40 11.41 -16.17
CA ALA A 213 -1.52 12.86 -16.17
C ALA A 213 -0.76 13.49 -14.99
N ARG A 214 -0.87 12.90 -13.80
CA ARG A 214 -0.16 13.39 -12.61
C ARG A 214 1.35 13.25 -12.73
N PHE A 215 1.82 12.16 -13.33
CA PHE A 215 3.24 11.95 -13.63
C PHE A 215 3.78 12.98 -14.64
N LEU A 216 3.02 13.25 -15.71
CA LEU A 216 3.39 14.25 -16.71
C LEU A 216 3.37 15.67 -16.13
N ALA A 217 2.41 16.00 -15.27
CA ALA A 217 2.34 17.30 -14.59
C ALA A 217 3.55 17.54 -13.68
N GLY A 218 4.02 16.50 -12.97
CA GLY A 218 5.23 16.58 -12.14
C GLY A 218 6.55 16.68 -12.92
N ARG A 219 6.53 16.40 -14.22
CA ARG A 219 7.70 16.53 -15.11
C ARG A 219 7.84 17.91 -15.75
N ARG A 220 6.84 18.79 -15.63
CA ARG A 220 6.93 20.14 -16.19
C ARG A 220 8.13 20.83 -15.53
N PRO A 221 9.15 21.23 -16.30
CA PRO A 221 10.25 22.01 -15.76
C PRO A 221 9.62 23.21 -15.06
N SER A 222 9.89 23.39 -13.77
CA SER A 222 9.63 24.68 -13.15
C SER A 222 10.35 25.67 -14.04
N ALA A 223 9.60 26.49 -14.79
CA ALA A 223 10.17 27.47 -15.68
C ALA A 223 11.19 28.22 -14.84
N THR A 224 12.47 27.98 -15.12
CA THR A 224 13.55 28.61 -14.37
C THR A 224 13.21 30.08 -14.45
N PRO A 225 12.91 30.76 -13.33
CA PRO A 225 12.56 32.16 -13.39
C PRO A 225 13.72 32.82 -14.11
N THR A 226 13.45 33.33 -15.32
CA THR A 226 14.45 34.03 -16.12
C THR A 226 15.10 34.98 -15.15
N PRO A 227 16.41 34.83 -14.85
CA PRO A 227 17.07 35.68 -13.87
C PRO A 227 16.72 37.09 -14.29
N ALA A 228 15.98 37.80 -13.43
CA ALA A 228 15.52 39.14 -13.74
C ALA A 228 16.74 39.88 -14.25
N THR A 229 16.69 40.34 -15.50
CA THR A 229 17.76 41.14 -16.08
C THR A 229 18.10 42.16 -15.02
N PRO A 230 19.33 42.16 -14.46
CA PRO A 230 19.66 43.05 -13.37
C PRO A 230 19.33 44.46 -13.86
N THR A 231 18.31 45.08 -13.27
CA THR A 231 17.98 46.47 -13.52
C THR A 231 19.29 47.22 -13.36
N PRO A 232 19.80 47.92 -14.39
CA PRO A 232 21.04 48.65 -14.30
C PRO A 232 21.00 49.48 -13.03
N ALA A 233 21.94 49.21 -12.12
CA ALA A 233 22.03 49.95 -10.87
C ALA A 233 22.08 51.44 -11.23
N ALA A 234 21.15 52.22 -10.69
CA ALA A 234 21.22 53.67 -10.78
C ALA A 234 22.62 54.10 -10.30
N PRO A 235 23.31 55.00 -11.03
CA PRO A 235 24.68 55.37 -10.73
C PRO A 235 24.77 55.88 -9.29
N THR A 236 25.49 55.12 -8.46
CA THR A 236 25.70 55.46 -7.05
C THR A 236 26.65 56.68 -6.99
N PRO A 237 26.26 57.80 -6.36
CA PRO A 237 27.16 58.94 -6.19
C PRO A 237 28.41 58.53 -5.39
N ALA A 238 29.57 58.86 -5.95
CA ALA A 238 30.88 58.49 -5.43
C ALA A 238 31.05 58.93 -3.97
N THR A 239 31.24 57.98 -3.07
CA THR A 239 31.59 58.24 -1.67
C THR A 239 33.13 58.23 -1.54
N PRO A 240 33.75 59.20 -0.84
CA PRO A 240 35.22 59.28 -0.73
C PRO A 240 35.78 58.13 0.11
N ILE A 241 36.96 57.65 -0.29
CA ILE A 241 37.71 56.55 0.36
C ILE A 241 38.46 57.08 1.59
N PRO A 242 38.26 56.55 2.81
CA PRO A 242 39.21 56.70 3.89
C PRO A 242 40.29 55.60 3.82
N ALA A 243 41.54 56.02 3.95
CA ALA A 243 42.72 55.18 3.95
C ALA A 243 42.92 54.47 5.32
N GLY A 244 43.35 53.21 5.26
CA GLY A 244 44.11 52.55 6.32
C GLY A 244 43.38 51.48 7.12
N ALA A 245 43.82 50.23 6.99
CA ALA A 245 44.12 49.32 8.11
C ALA A 245 44.63 47.97 7.57
N SER A 246 45.95 47.80 7.68
CA SER A 246 46.71 46.56 7.55
C SER A 246 46.85 45.87 8.92
N GLY A 247 46.91 44.54 8.95
CA GLY A 247 47.28 43.73 10.13
C GLY A 247 46.51 42.39 10.19
N ALA A 248 47.15 41.24 9.93
CA ALA A 248 47.77 40.31 10.90
C ALA A 248 46.73 39.45 11.67
N GLY A 249 46.84 38.14 11.89
CA GLY A 249 47.85 37.11 11.67
C GLY A 249 47.43 35.80 12.38
N ALA A 250 48.29 34.77 12.32
CA ALA A 250 48.36 33.53 13.15
C ALA A 250 47.21 32.50 13.06
N SER A 251 47.41 31.27 12.56
CA SER A 251 48.21 30.12 13.06
C SER A 251 47.57 29.38 14.26
N GLY A 252 47.47 28.06 14.14
CA GLY A 252 46.92 27.18 15.20
C GLY A 252 46.84 25.72 14.75
N ALA A 253 47.95 25.00 14.89
CA ALA A 253 48.06 23.54 14.76
C ALA A 253 47.52 22.83 16.01
N GLY A 254 46.98 21.62 15.86
CA GLY A 254 46.56 20.78 16.98
C GLY A 254 46.52 19.30 16.58
N ALA A 255 47.49 18.54 17.09
CA ALA A 255 47.63 17.10 16.98
C ALA A 255 46.91 16.35 18.13
N GLY A 256 46.60 15.07 17.93
CA GLY A 256 46.18 14.10 18.96
C GLY A 256 45.43 12.93 18.32
N LEU A 257 46.05 11.77 18.08
CA LEU A 257 46.39 10.65 18.97
C LEU A 257 45.22 9.70 19.33
N SER A 258 45.45 8.43 18.98
CA SER A 258 45.15 7.21 19.74
C SER A 258 43.72 6.64 19.74
N GLY A 259 43.64 5.32 19.54
CA GLY A 259 42.43 4.54 19.81
C GLY A 259 42.34 3.21 19.05
N ALA A 260 43.26 2.28 19.33
CA ALA A 260 43.12 0.86 18.98
C ALA A 260 42.01 0.20 19.84
N GLY A 261 41.26 -0.74 19.27
CA GLY A 261 40.26 -1.53 20.00
C GLY A 261 39.85 -2.77 19.22
N ALA A 262 40.43 -3.90 19.60
CA ALA A 262 40.14 -5.25 19.12
C ALA A 262 38.99 -5.90 19.93
N GLY A 263 38.34 -6.90 19.33
CA GLY A 263 37.37 -7.82 19.95
C GLY A 263 36.38 -8.28 18.87
N SER A 264 36.44 -9.47 18.25
CA SER A 264 36.61 -10.86 18.71
C SER A 264 35.47 -11.38 19.59
N ALA A 265 34.50 -12.03 18.93
CA ALA A 265 33.58 -13.09 19.38
C ALA A 265 32.73 -13.41 18.13
N ASP A 266 32.88 -14.49 17.37
CA ASP A 266 32.92 -15.91 17.69
C ASP A 266 31.80 -16.34 18.65
N VAL A 267 30.63 -16.64 18.08
CA VAL A 267 29.60 -17.45 18.73
C VAL A 267 29.14 -18.52 17.73
N THR A 268 29.45 -19.72 18.17
CA THR A 268 29.20 -21.07 17.71
C THR A 268 27.76 -21.43 17.35
N ALA A 269 27.70 -22.41 16.45
CA ALA A 269 26.57 -23.20 16.01
C ALA A 269 25.75 -23.90 17.12
N GLY A 270 24.51 -24.25 16.77
CA GLY A 270 23.71 -25.28 17.42
C GLY A 270 22.71 -25.90 16.45
N PRO A 271 22.80 -27.20 16.11
CA PRO A 271 21.83 -27.90 15.27
C PRO A 271 20.71 -28.50 16.15
N GLY A 272 19.49 -28.03 15.97
CA GLY A 272 18.29 -28.55 16.63
C GLY A 272 17.68 -29.70 15.83
N THR A 273 17.97 -30.92 16.26
CA THR A 273 17.39 -32.18 15.81
C THR A 273 15.90 -32.31 16.14
N GLY A 274 15.12 -32.84 15.18
CA GLY A 274 14.16 -33.91 15.42
C GLY A 274 12.76 -33.56 15.96
N ARG A 275 11.74 -33.77 15.11
CA ARG A 275 10.60 -34.62 15.50
C ARG A 275 9.84 -35.12 14.28
N ARG A 276 9.92 -36.45 14.09
CA ARG A 276 8.90 -37.25 13.41
C ARG A 276 7.63 -37.22 14.27
N SER A 277 6.49 -37.13 13.61
CA SER A 277 5.22 -37.60 14.17
C SER A 277 4.36 -38.10 13.01
N ASP A 278 4.40 -39.41 12.92
CA ASP A 278 3.51 -40.40 12.34
C ASP A 278 2.08 -39.96 12.00
N SER A 279 1.62 -40.48 10.87
CA SER A 279 0.23 -40.56 10.43
C SER A 279 -0.63 -41.38 11.40
N PRO A 280 -1.96 -41.21 11.33
CA PRO A 280 -2.73 -42.39 10.94
C PRO A 280 -3.80 -42.10 9.87
N SER A 281 -3.75 -42.95 8.85
CA SER A 281 -4.84 -43.38 8.00
C SER A 281 -6.06 -43.85 8.80
N GLY A 282 -7.27 -43.49 8.38
CA GLY A 282 -8.45 -44.27 8.78
C GLY A 282 -9.82 -43.63 8.55
N ARG A 283 -10.56 -44.28 7.65
CA ARG A 283 -12.03 -44.48 7.59
C ARG A 283 -12.93 -43.43 6.92
N SER A 284 -13.40 -43.83 5.74
CA SER A 284 -14.77 -43.63 5.23
C SER A 284 -15.79 -44.42 6.07
N PRO A 285 -17.04 -43.93 6.10
CA PRO A 285 -18.22 -44.73 5.74
C PRO A 285 -19.02 -44.01 4.64
N GLU A 286 -19.39 -44.74 3.58
CA GLU A 286 -20.77 -45.18 3.25
C GLU A 286 -21.74 -44.04 2.93
#